data_AF-A0A5C8MPK3-F1
#
_entry.id   AF-A0A5C8MPK3-F1
#
_cell.length_a   1.000
_cell.length_b   1.000
_cell.length_c   1.000
_cell.angle_alpha   90.00
_cell.angle_beta   90.00
_cell.angle_gamma   90.00
#
_symmetry.space_group_name_H-M   'P 1'
#
loop_
_entity.id
_entity.type
_entity.pdbx_description
1 polymer ?
#
loop_
_entity_poly.entity_id
_entity_poly.type
_entity_poly.pdbx_seq_one_letter_code
_entity_poly.pdbx_strand_id
1 'polypeptide(L)'
;ATIIWKVLLPESLPALVSGITVTAIALVGYTAMAGVVGAGGLGNLAYLEGFQRSHNDVTFVATVLVLVIVFVIQFIGDFVTSKIDKR
;
A
#
# COMPACT_ATOMS: atom_id res chain seq x y z
N ALA A 1 21.18 -26.52 4.73
CA ALA A 1 20.43 -25.50 5.49
C ALA A 1 21.23 -24.21 5.73
N THR A 2 22.52 -24.27 6.04
CA THR A 2 23.35 -23.12 6.45
C THR A 2 23.44 -21.99 5.42
N ILE A 3 23.45 -22.31 4.11
CA ILE A 3 23.58 -21.31 3.02
C ILE A 3 22.34 -20.41 2.92
N ILE A 4 21.14 -20.97 3.10
CA ILE A 4 19.88 -20.24 2.98
C ILE A 4 19.80 -19.14 4.05
N TRP A 5 20.14 -19.48 5.30
CA TRP A 5 20.03 -18.57 6.44
C TRP A 5 21.18 -17.56 6.55
N LYS A 6 22.40 -17.94 6.15
CA LYS A 6 23.59 -17.07 6.29
C LYS A 6 23.93 -16.25 5.05
N VAL A 7 23.48 -16.65 3.86
CA VAL A 7 23.87 -16.01 2.60
C VAL A 7 22.64 -15.46 1.88
N LEU A 8 21.72 -16.34 1.48
CA LEU A 8 20.58 -15.95 0.63
C LEU A 8 19.59 -15.01 1.35
N LEU A 9 19.24 -15.30 2.60
CA LEU A 9 18.34 -14.45 3.38
C LEU A 9 18.88 -13.02 3.55
N PRO A 10 20.08 -12.78 4.13
CA PRO A 10 20.59 -11.43 4.31
C PRO A 10 20.85 -10.69 2.99
N GLU A 11 21.21 -11.40 1.92
CA GLU A 11 21.38 -10.82 0.58
C GLU A 11 20.03 -10.41 -0.06
N SER A 12 18.95 -11.16 0.21
CA SER A 12 17.61 -10.88 -0.34
C SER A 12 16.74 -10.00 0.56
N LEU A 13 17.19 -9.67 1.78
CA LEU A 13 16.41 -8.88 2.75
C LEU A 13 15.89 -7.54 2.17
N PRO A 14 16.70 -6.72 1.45
CA PRO A 14 16.20 -5.49 0.84
C PRO A 14 15.07 -5.76 -0.17
N ALA A 15 15.21 -6.80 -1.00
CA ALA A 15 14.21 -7.19 -1.98
C ALA A 15 12.92 -7.70 -1.32
N LEU A 16 13.02 -8.44 -0.21
CA LEU A 16 11.87 -8.92 0.55
C LEU A 16 11.10 -7.77 1.20
N VAL A 17 11.80 -6.80 1.77
CA VAL A 17 11.15 -5.61 2.38
C VAL A 17 10.44 -4.79 1.31
N SER A 18 11.07 -4.55 0.16
CA SER A 18 10.42 -3.91 -0.98
C SER A 18 9.20 -4.69 -1.48
N GLY A 19 9.28 -6.03 -1.52
CA GLY A 19 8.13 -6.87 -1.85
C GLY A 19 6.97 -6.72 -0.86
N ILE A 20 7.27 -6.65 0.45
CA ILE A 20 6.26 -6.43 1.50
C ILE A 20 5.61 -5.07 1.35
N THR A 21 6.36 -4.02 1.02
CA THR A 21 5.81 -2.67 0.89
C THR A 21 4.88 -2.57 -0.31
N VAL A 22 5.25 -3.16 -1.45
CA VAL A 22 4.37 -3.27 -2.62
C VAL A 22 3.11 -4.08 -2.30
N THR A 23 3.25 -5.18 -1.56
CA THR A 23 2.10 -6.00 -1.14
C THR A 23 1.16 -5.23 -0.20
N ALA A 24 1.72 -4.43 0.72
CA ALA A 24 0.94 -3.56 1.60
C ALA A 24 0.19 -2.48 0.82
N ILE A 25 0.82 -1.87 -0.20
CA ILE A 25 0.17 -0.92 -1.10
C ILE A 25 -0.97 -1.61 -1.88
N ALA A 26 -0.74 -2.81 -2.39
CA ALA A 26 -1.77 -3.59 -3.08
C ALA A 26 -2.96 -3.90 -2.16
N LEU A 27 -2.70 -4.25 -0.89
CA LEU A 27 -3.75 -4.45 0.12
C LEU A 27 -4.59 -3.18 0.34
N VAL A 28 -3.98 -1.99 0.39
CA VAL A 28 -4.75 -0.73 0.46
C VAL A 28 -5.68 -0.60 -0.74
N GLY A 29 -5.18 -0.88 -1.96
CA GLY A 29 -6.00 -0.90 -3.17
C GLY A 29 -7.16 -1.91 -3.09
N TYR A 30 -6.89 -3.12 -2.61
CA TYR A 30 -7.93 -4.14 -2.41
C TYR A 30 -8.98 -3.72 -1.37
N THR A 31 -8.59 -3.03 -0.28
CA THR A 31 -9.57 -2.51 0.69
C THR A 31 -10.44 -1.41 0.09
N ALA A 32 -9.88 -0.56 -0.77
CA ALA A 32 -10.67 0.46 -1.47
C ALA A 32 -11.71 -0.18 -2.41
N MET A 33 -11.33 -1.22 -3.15
CA MET A 33 -12.26 -1.98 -3.99
C MET A 33 -13.29 -2.76 -3.14
N ALA A 34 -12.88 -3.34 -2.01
CA ALA A 34 -13.78 -4.03 -1.09
C ALA A 34 -14.87 -3.10 -0.53
N GLY A 35 -14.59 -1.80 -0.44
CA GLY A 35 -15.58 -0.77 -0.08
C GLY A 35 -16.81 -0.76 -0.97
N VAL A 36 -16.68 -1.11 -2.26
CA VAL A 36 -17.81 -1.21 -3.21
C VAL A 36 -18.76 -2.36 -2.85
N VAL A 37 -18.25 -3.43 -2.23
CA VAL A 37 -19.03 -4.60 -1.79
C VAL A 37 -19.58 -4.42 -0.37
N GLY A 38 -19.47 -3.22 0.21
CA GLY A 38 -19.99 -2.90 1.54
C GLY A 38 -19.06 -3.26 2.69
N ALA A 39 -17.78 -3.54 2.43
CA ALA A 39 -16.77 -3.72 3.50
C ALA A 39 -16.46 -2.43 4.27
N GLY A 40 -16.99 -1.28 3.83
CA GLY A 40 -16.80 0.02 4.46
C GLY A 40 -15.50 0.73 4.05
N GLY A 41 -15.08 1.70 4.86
CA GLY A 41 -13.83 2.45 4.67
C GLY A 41 -13.88 3.56 3.61
N LEU A 42 -12.70 4.07 3.22
CA LEU A 42 -12.54 5.21 2.31
C LEU A 42 -13.08 4.92 0.90
N GLY A 43 -12.91 3.69 0.41
CA GLY A 43 -13.44 3.28 -0.90
C GLY A 43 -14.96 3.27 -0.95
N ASN A 44 -15.62 2.90 0.14
CA ASN A 44 -17.09 2.96 0.26
C ASN A 44 -17.60 4.42 0.19
N LEU A 45 -16.92 5.35 0.89
CA LEU A 45 -17.26 6.77 0.84
C LEU A 45 -17.05 7.36 -0.55
N ALA A 46 -15.91 7.06 -1.18
CA ALA A 46 -15.61 7.49 -2.54
C ALA A 46 -16.67 6.99 -3.54
N TYR A 47 -17.12 5.75 -3.38
CA TYR A 47 -18.06 5.13 -4.30
C TYR A 47 -19.51 5.61 -4.07
N LEU A 48 -20.03 5.53 -2.85
CA LEU A 48 -21.42 5.85 -2.56
C LEU A 48 -21.70 7.36 -2.57
N GLU A 49 -20.88 8.13 -1.86
CA GLU A 49 -21.11 9.57 -1.70
C GLU A 49 -20.51 10.38 -2.85
N GLY A 50 -19.39 9.92 -3.41
CA GLY A 50 -18.74 10.54 -4.56
C GLY A 50 -19.29 10.05 -5.89
N PHE A 51 -18.92 8.84 -6.31
CA PHE A 51 -19.15 8.34 -7.66
C PHE A 51 -20.64 8.15 -7.98
N GLN A 52 -21.39 7.43 -7.14
CA GLN A 52 -22.81 7.13 -7.40
C GLN A 52 -23.68 8.40 -7.43
N ARG A 53 -23.36 9.39 -6.59
CA ARG A 53 -24.09 10.67 -6.56
C ARG A 53 -23.51 11.72 -7.51
N SER A 54 -22.49 11.37 -8.31
CA SER A 54 -21.76 12.30 -9.18
C SER A 54 -21.17 13.52 -8.46
N HIS A 55 -20.88 13.39 -7.16
CA HIS A 55 -20.12 14.38 -6.40
C HIS A 55 -18.62 14.16 -6.62
N ASN A 56 -18.10 14.71 -7.72
CA ASN A 56 -16.70 14.57 -8.09
C ASN A 56 -15.75 15.11 -7.02
N ASP A 57 -16.15 16.11 -6.23
CA ASP A 57 -15.36 16.65 -5.13
C ASP A 57 -15.04 15.56 -4.08
N VAL A 58 -16.03 14.75 -3.69
CA VAL A 58 -15.85 13.69 -2.69
C VAL A 58 -14.98 12.56 -3.26
N THR A 59 -15.21 12.16 -4.51
CA THR A 59 -14.37 11.16 -5.20
C THR A 59 -12.92 11.61 -5.29
N PHE A 60 -12.69 12.89 -5.62
CA PHE A 60 -11.36 13.47 -5.74
C PHE A 60 -10.65 13.50 -4.39
N VAL A 61 -11.29 14.04 -3.36
CA VAL A 61 -10.73 14.08 -1.99
C VAL A 61 -10.41 12.68 -1.49
N ALA A 62 -11.31 11.71 -1.66
CA ALA A 62 -11.05 10.33 -1.23
C ALA A 62 -9.89 9.68 -1.99
N THR A 63 -9.77 9.94 -3.29
CA THR A 63 -8.64 9.46 -4.11
C THR A 63 -7.31 10.05 -3.63
N VAL A 64 -7.27 11.37 -3.38
CA VAL A 64 -6.08 12.04 -2.82
C VAL A 64 -5.72 11.45 -1.45
N LEU A 65 -6.71 11.17 -0.60
CA LEU A 65 -6.47 10.60 0.72
C LEU A 65 -5.86 9.19 0.64
N VAL A 66 -6.36 8.34 -0.27
CA VAL A 66 -5.75 7.02 -0.55
C VAL A 66 -4.33 7.16 -1.08
N LEU A 67 -4.08 8.10 -2.00
CA LEU A 67 -2.73 8.37 -2.51
C LEU A 67 -1.77 8.79 -1.40
N VAL A 68 -2.22 9.64 -0.47
CA VAL A 68 -1.41 10.05 0.69
C VAL A 68 -1.05 8.83 1.54
N ILE A 69 -1.99 7.93 1.81
CA ILE A 69 -1.72 6.70 2.56
C ILE A 69 -0.69 5.82 1.84
N VAL A 70 -0.86 5.63 0.53
CA VAL A 70 0.08 4.86 -0.29
C VAL A 70 1.48 5.48 -0.24
N PHE A 71 1.61 6.80 -0.37
CA PHE A 71 2.89 7.48 -0.27
C PHE A 71 3.53 7.36 1.12
N VAL A 72 2.74 7.42 2.20
CA VAL A 72 3.26 7.20 3.55
C VAL A 72 3.82 5.78 3.69
N ILE A 73 3.09 4.77 3.21
CA ILE A 73 3.56 3.37 3.24
C ILE A 73 4.83 3.22 2.39
N GLN A 74 4.85 3.82 1.20
CA GLN A 74 6.00 3.75 0.30
C GLN A 74 7.23 4.42 0.90
N PHE A 75 7.08 5.61 1.48
CA PHE A 75 8.18 6.32 2.13
C PHE A 75 8.77 5.53 3.30
N ILE A 76 7.90 4.94 4.14
CA ILE A 76 8.34 4.04 5.22
C ILE A 76 9.08 2.83 4.63
N GLY A 77 8.52 2.23 3.58
CA GLY A 77 9.09 1.09 2.90
C GLY A 77 10.47 1.34 2.31
N ASP A 78 10.61 2.44 1.58
CA ASP A 78 11.85 2.86 0.94
C ASP A 78 12.89 3.24 2.00
N PHE A 79 12.48 3.92 3.08
CA PHE A 79 13.37 4.24 4.19
C PHE A 79 13.91 2.98 4.88
N VAL A 80 13.05 2.00 5.16
CA VAL A 80 13.47 0.72 5.77
C VAL A 80 14.36 -0.06 4.81
N THR A 81 14.01 -0.11 3.53
CA THR A 81 14.82 -0.78 2.49
C THR A 81 16.20 -0.13 2.39
N SER A 82 16.28 1.20 2.32
CA SER A 82 17.55 1.94 2.26
C SER A 82 18.41 1.78 3.52
N LYS A 83 17.80 1.57 4.69
CA LYS A 83 18.51 1.27 5.95
C LYS A 83 19.11 -0.14 5.99
N ILE A 84 18.47 -1.09 5.32
CA ILE A 84 18.86 -2.51 5.31
C ILE A 84 19.81 -2.80 4.15
N ASP A 85 19.67 -2.06 3.04
CA ASP A 85 20.58 -2.12 1.91
C ASP A 85 21.95 -1.61 2.35
N LYS A 86 22.85 -2.57 2.60
CA LYS A 86 24.20 -2.37 3.16
C LYS A 86 25.26 -2.38 2.05
N ARG A 87 24.89 -1.79 0.91
CA ARG A 87 25.82 -1.48 -0.18
C ARG A 87 26.73 -0.32 0.19
#